data_AF-A0AAV1PTS4-F1
#
_entry.id   AF-A0AAV1PTS4-F1
#
_cell.length_a   1.000
_cell.length_b   1.000
_cell.length_c   1.000
_cell.angle_alpha   90.00
_cell.angle_beta   90.00
_cell.angle_gamma   90.00
#
_symmetry.space_group_name_H-M   'P 1'
#
loop_
_entity.id
_entity.type
_entity.pdbx_description
1 polymer ?
#
loop_
_entity_poly.entity_id
_entity_poly.type
_entity_poly.pdbx_seq_one_letter_code
_entity_poly.pdbx_strand_id
1 'polypeptide(L)'
;MESEVEKKMRNICKAAKTYEDASEKSMTTMTHIYNSNRKVLVNEYMSELKFVDYAEGLARNLTLLRKRSARLSQQLKELSSNAQEQVEELYRTEVDIDMKLRACHGSCRSAVLYSVDHSSYQTIQTHRDQVDKTMNQRRKSAKPPVNIPHVKLQHVDIDIAPSTKYKSIPMVRKELLTQFEDIEQNQVVLDDLLQESTDIEGLDLSELE
;
A
#
# COMPACT_ATOMS: atom_id res chain seq x y z
N MET A 1 63.55 46.63 33.64
CA MET A 1 63.82 45.27 33.15
C MET A 1 62.65 44.40 33.57
N GLU A 2 61.87 43.88 32.62
CA GLU A 2 60.79 42.93 32.96
C GLU A 2 61.42 41.63 33.50
N SER A 3 60.86 41.10 34.58
CA SER A 3 61.24 39.80 35.12
C SER A 3 60.95 38.68 34.11
N GLU A 4 61.82 37.68 34.02
CA GLU A 4 61.64 36.50 33.15
C GLU A 4 60.28 35.81 33.40
N VAL A 5 59.79 35.89 34.64
CA VAL A 5 58.48 35.36 35.07
C VAL A 5 57.33 36.13 34.42
N GLU A 6 57.40 37.45 34.37
CA GLU A 6 56.33 38.25 33.74
C GLU A 6 56.24 38.01 32.23
N LYS A 7 57.40 37.81 31.58
CA LYS A 7 57.45 37.47 30.15
C LYS A 7 56.82 36.11 29.87
N LYS A 8 57.10 35.10 30.72
CA LYS A 8 56.47 33.77 30.65
C LYS A 8 54.96 33.86 30.89
N MET A 9 54.53 34.63 31.90
CA MET A 9 53.10 34.82 32.19
C MET A 9 52.38 35.50 31.01
N ARG A 10 52.95 36.56 30.43
CA ARG A 10 52.39 37.22 29.23
C ARG A 10 52.27 36.25 28.05
N ASN A 11 53.24 35.37 27.84
CA ASN A 11 53.19 34.38 26.77
C ASN A 11 52.09 33.33 27.01
N ILE A 12 51.92 32.86 28.24
CA ILE A 12 50.85 31.93 28.62
C ILE A 12 49.48 32.60 28.42
N CYS A 13 49.28 33.83 28.86
CA CYS A 13 48.03 34.56 28.66
C CYS A 13 47.72 34.78 27.17
N LYS A 14 48.73 35.09 26.35
CA LYS A 14 48.56 35.20 24.89
C LYS A 14 48.14 33.87 24.27
N ALA A 15 48.81 32.77 24.65
CA ALA A 15 48.47 31.44 24.17
C ALA A 15 47.04 31.04 24.60
N ALA A 16 46.67 31.27 25.85
CA ALA A 16 45.34 31.00 26.37
C ALA A 16 44.27 31.75 25.56
N LYS A 17 44.49 33.04 25.28
CA LYS A 17 43.56 33.84 24.47
C LYS A 17 43.46 33.32 23.03
N THR A 18 44.57 32.94 22.40
CA THR A 18 44.53 32.36 21.05
C THR A 18 43.76 31.03 20.99
N TYR A 19 43.87 30.21 22.04
CA TYR A 19 43.10 28.97 22.12
C TYR A 19 41.61 29.24 22.38
N GLU A 20 41.29 30.25 23.18
CA GLU A 20 39.90 30.69 23.40
C GLU A 20 39.25 31.17 22.10
N ASP A 21 39.91 32.06 21.36
CA ASP A 21 39.44 32.58 20.08
C ASP A 21 39.29 31.44 19.03
N ALA A 22 40.25 30.51 18.99
CA ALA A 22 40.17 29.34 18.10
C ALA A 22 39.03 28.39 18.49
N SER A 23 38.79 28.19 19.79
CA SER A 23 37.68 27.38 20.29
C SER A 23 36.34 28.01 19.95
N GLU A 24 36.20 29.34 20.06
CA GLU A 24 34.99 30.06 19.68
C GLU A 24 34.70 29.88 18.19
N LYS A 25 35.71 30.10 17.33
CA LYS A 25 35.58 29.91 15.87
C LYS A 25 35.20 28.46 15.50
N SER A 26 35.81 27.49 16.17
CA SER A 26 35.48 26.07 15.99
C SER A 26 34.02 25.80 16.37
N MET A 27 33.57 26.36 17.48
CA MET A 27 32.19 26.20 17.96
C MET A 27 31.17 26.82 17.01
N THR A 28 31.42 28.02 16.49
CA THR A 28 30.55 28.66 15.49
C THR A 28 30.43 27.81 14.22
N THR A 29 31.56 27.27 13.75
CA THR A 29 31.59 26.40 12.56
C THR A 29 30.80 25.11 12.82
N MET A 30 30.98 24.51 14.00
CA MET A 30 30.27 23.30 14.41
C MET A 30 28.75 23.52 14.45
N THR A 31 28.29 24.62 15.08
CA THR A 31 26.87 25.00 15.11
C THR A 31 26.27 25.19 13.72
N HIS A 32 27.03 25.79 12.79
CA HIS A 32 26.57 25.94 11.41
C HIS A 32 26.41 24.57 10.72
N ILE A 33 27.39 23.68 10.86
CA ILE A 33 27.35 22.32 10.30
C ILE A 33 26.15 21.55 10.88
N TYR A 34 25.95 21.60 12.19
CA TYR A 34 24.81 20.95 12.85
C TYR A 34 23.48 21.48 12.33
N ASN A 35 23.28 22.79 12.35
CA ASN A 35 22.02 23.39 11.88
C ASN A 35 21.73 23.05 10.42
N SER A 36 22.76 22.95 9.58
CA SER A 36 22.62 22.52 8.19
C SER A 36 22.19 21.06 8.09
N ASN A 37 22.87 20.14 8.79
CA ASN A 37 22.55 18.72 8.76
C ASN A 37 21.17 18.44 9.38
N ARG A 38 20.83 19.10 10.50
CA ARG A 38 19.52 18.98 11.15
C ARG A 38 18.38 19.33 10.20
N LYS A 39 18.51 20.39 9.39
CA LYS A 39 17.50 20.74 8.39
C LYS A 39 17.32 19.64 7.36
N VAL A 40 18.40 19.03 6.90
CA VAL A 40 18.34 17.91 5.92
C VAL A 40 17.65 16.71 6.55
N LEU A 41 18.09 16.29 7.74
CA LEU A 41 17.53 15.12 8.45
C LEU A 41 16.03 15.28 8.76
N VAL A 42 15.63 16.45 9.26
CA VAL A 42 14.20 16.73 9.54
C VAL A 42 13.38 16.73 8.25
N ASN A 43 13.91 17.29 7.16
CA ASN A 43 13.20 17.30 5.88
C ASN A 43 13.06 15.88 5.31
N GLU A 44 14.10 15.05 5.43
CA GLU A 44 14.09 13.65 5.00
C GLU A 44 13.05 12.85 5.79
N TYR A 45 13.08 12.95 7.13
CA TYR A 45 12.07 12.33 8.00
C TYR A 45 10.64 12.75 7.65
N MET A 46 10.41 14.05 7.42
CA MET A 46 9.09 14.55 6.99
C MET A 46 8.67 14.02 5.62
N SER A 47 9.63 13.72 4.73
CA SER A 47 9.35 13.12 3.42
C SER A 47 9.01 11.63 3.55
N GLU A 48 9.70 10.91 4.43
CA GLU A 48 9.43 9.50 4.73
C GLU A 48 8.04 9.33 5.36
N LEU A 49 7.69 10.18 6.33
CA LEU A 49 6.35 10.19 6.92
C LEU A 49 5.25 10.36 5.87
N LYS A 50 5.42 11.32 4.95
CA LYS A 50 4.46 11.53 3.85
C LYS A 50 4.40 10.33 2.92
N PHE A 51 5.55 9.73 2.61
CA PHE A 51 5.61 8.54 1.78
C PHE A 51 4.83 7.37 2.42
N VAL A 52 5.00 7.14 3.73
CA VAL A 52 4.29 6.11 4.48
C VAL A 52 2.78 6.36 4.46
N ASP A 53 2.33 7.60 4.72
CA ASP A 53 0.90 7.97 4.67
C ASP A 53 0.29 7.72 3.28
N TYR A 54 0.99 8.12 2.21
CA TYR A 54 0.54 7.85 0.85
C TYR A 54 0.53 6.37 0.49
N ALA A 55 1.56 5.62 0.91
CA ALA A 55 1.65 4.18 0.69
C ALA A 55 0.50 3.45 1.41
N GLU A 56 0.18 3.83 2.64
CA GLU A 56 -0.92 3.28 3.40
C GLU A 56 -2.28 3.61 2.75
N GLY A 57 -2.49 4.86 2.36
CA GLY A 57 -3.70 5.28 1.64
C GLY A 57 -3.90 4.50 0.33
N LEU A 58 -2.81 4.27 -0.42
CA LEU A 58 -2.84 3.47 -1.64
C LEU A 58 -3.18 1.99 -1.34
N ALA A 59 -2.56 1.40 -0.32
CA ALA A 59 -2.83 0.02 0.09
C ALA A 59 -4.30 -0.19 0.48
N ARG A 60 -4.87 0.74 1.24
CA ARG A 60 -6.30 0.73 1.62
C ARG A 60 -7.21 0.83 0.38
N ASN A 61 -6.94 1.78 -0.52
CA ASN A 61 -7.72 1.97 -1.74
C ASN A 61 -7.67 0.75 -2.67
N LEU A 62 -6.49 0.16 -2.85
CA LEU A 62 -6.32 -1.04 -3.67
C LEU A 62 -7.04 -2.25 -3.06
N THR A 63 -7.01 -2.38 -1.72
CA THR A 63 -7.76 -3.42 -1.00
C THR A 63 -9.26 -3.29 -1.21
N LEU A 64 -9.80 -2.08 -1.08
CA LEU A 64 -11.22 -1.80 -1.31
C LEU A 64 -11.62 -2.07 -2.76
N LEU A 65 -10.80 -1.63 -3.71
CA LEU A 65 -11.03 -1.86 -5.14
C LEU A 65 -11.04 -3.35 -5.47
N ARG A 66 -10.12 -4.13 -4.89
CA ARG A 66 -10.06 -5.59 -5.05
C ARG A 66 -11.33 -6.26 -4.52
N LYS A 67 -11.77 -5.92 -3.30
CA LYS A 67 -13.02 -6.45 -2.73
C LYS A 67 -14.23 -6.14 -3.62
N ARG A 68 -14.34 -4.89 -4.09
CA ARG A 68 -15.42 -4.47 -4.99
C ARG A 68 -15.36 -5.20 -6.33
N SER A 69 -14.18 -5.33 -6.93
CA SER A 69 -13.98 -6.04 -8.20
C SER A 69 -14.32 -7.52 -8.08
N ALA A 70 -13.96 -8.17 -6.97
CA ALA A 70 -14.31 -9.57 -6.73
C ALA A 70 -15.83 -9.77 -6.63
N ARG A 71 -16.52 -8.91 -5.87
CA ARG A 71 -17.98 -8.90 -5.75
C ARG A 71 -18.65 -8.71 -7.12
N LEU A 72 -18.24 -7.69 -7.87
CA LEU A 72 -18.80 -7.42 -9.20
C LEU A 72 -18.56 -8.58 -10.18
N SER A 73 -17.37 -9.21 -10.13
CA SER A 73 -17.11 -10.38 -10.96
C SER A 73 -18.01 -11.57 -10.60
N GLN A 74 -18.35 -11.75 -9.32
CA GLN A 74 -19.27 -12.80 -8.89
C GLN A 74 -20.69 -12.51 -9.36
N GLN A 75 -21.17 -11.28 -9.15
CA GLN A 75 -22.50 -10.84 -9.59
C GLN A 75 -22.66 -10.97 -11.11
N LEU A 76 -21.64 -10.63 -11.88
CA LEU A 76 -21.67 -10.77 -13.34
C LEU A 76 -21.70 -12.24 -13.77
N LYS A 77 -20.99 -13.13 -13.07
CA LYS A 77 -21.04 -14.58 -13.34
C LYS A 77 -22.45 -15.13 -13.10
N GLU A 78 -23.07 -14.74 -12.00
CA GLU A 78 -24.44 -15.14 -11.65
C GLU A 78 -25.45 -14.63 -12.68
N LEU A 79 -25.40 -13.33 -13.02
CA LEU A 79 -26.28 -12.75 -14.03
C LEU A 79 -26.09 -13.41 -15.39
N SER A 80 -24.84 -13.70 -15.79
CA SER A 80 -24.55 -14.44 -17.01
C SER A 80 -25.13 -15.86 -16.97
N SER A 81 -25.09 -16.54 -15.84
CA SER A 81 -25.72 -17.87 -15.68
C SER A 81 -27.23 -17.79 -15.86
N ASN A 82 -27.88 -16.86 -15.15
CA ASN A 82 -29.33 -16.69 -15.21
C ASN A 82 -29.81 -16.30 -16.61
N ALA A 83 -29.07 -15.42 -17.29
CA ALA A 83 -29.37 -15.06 -18.68
C ALA A 83 -29.23 -16.27 -19.64
N GLN A 84 -28.34 -17.23 -19.34
CA GLN A 84 -28.23 -18.47 -20.13
C GLN A 84 -29.50 -19.30 -20.03
N GLU A 85 -29.93 -19.53 -18.79
CA GLU A 85 -31.09 -20.34 -18.47
C GLU A 85 -32.35 -19.72 -19.06
N GLN A 86 -32.49 -18.39 -18.95
CA GLN A 86 -33.58 -17.65 -19.58
C GLN A 86 -33.59 -17.79 -21.10
N VAL A 87 -32.43 -17.68 -21.78
CA VAL A 87 -32.36 -17.85 -23.24
C VAL A 87 -32.72 -19.28 -23.65
N GLU A 88 -32.29 -20.28 -22.89
CA GLU A 88 -32.63 -21.68 -23.15
C GLU A 88 -34.13 -21.96 -22.94
N GLU A 89 -34.71 -21.42 -21.87
CA GLU A 89 -36.15 -21.52 -21.60
C GLU A 89 -36.97 -20.81 -22.69
N LEU A 90 -36.53 -19.63 -23.12
CA LEU A 90 -37.18 -18.85 -24.17
C LEU A 90 -37.16 -19.62 -25.50
N TYR A 91 -36.02 -20.22 -25.85
CA TYR A 91 -35.91 -21.08 -27.04
C TYR A 91 -36.85 -22.29 -26.98
N ARG A 92 -36.88 -23.02 -25.85
CA ARG A 92 -37.77 -24.18 -25.68
C ARG A 92 -39.24 -23.78 -25.78
N THR A 93 -39.59 -22.66 -25.15
CA THR A 93 -40.96 -22.12 -25.17
C THR A 93 -41.35 -21.67 -26.57
N GLU A 94 -40.45 -21.04 -27.32
CA GLU A 94 -40.73 -20.60 -28.68
C GLU A 94 -40.96 -21.77 -29.64
N VAL A 95 -40.16 -22.84 -29.53
CA VAL A 95 -40.37 -24.08 -30.29
C VAL A 95 -41.68 -24.77 -29.93
N ASP A 96 -42.04 -24.79 -28.64
CA ASP A 96 -43.33 -25.34 -28.19
C ASP A 96 -44.51 -24.51 -28.74
N ILE A 97 -44.41 -23.18 -28.73
CA ILE A 97 -45.43 -22.30 -29.32
C ILE A 97 -45.56 -22.54 -30.82
N ASP A 98 -44.44 -22.61 -31.56
CA ASP A 98 -44.45 -22.92 -33.00
C ASP A 98 -45.18 -24.25 -33.29
N MET A 99 -44.87 -25.27 -32.52
CA MET A 99 -45.51 -26.58 -32.65
C MET A 99 -47.01 -26.53 -32.35
N LYS A 100 -47.41 -25.81 -31.29
CA LYS A 100 -48.82 -25.61 -30.92
C LYS A 100 -49.58 -24.83 -31.98
N LEU A 101 -49.01 -23.77 -32.54
CA LEU A 101 -49.61 -23.00 -33.63
C LEU A 101 -49.79 -23.85 -34.90
N ARG A 102 -48.80 -24.69 -35.23
CA ARG A 102 -48.88 -25.63 -36.35
C ARG A 102 -49.96 -26.69 -36.13
N ALA A 103 -50.11 -27.21 -34.92
CA ALA A 103 -51.15 -28.19 -34.59
C ALA A 103 -52.57 -27.63 -34.76
N CYS A 104 -52.78 -26.33 -34.53
CA CYS A 104 -54.07 -25.66 -34.76
C CYS A 104 -54.52 -25.68 -36.23
N HIS A 105 -53.63 -25.90 -37.19
CA HIS A 105 -53.99 -25.92 -38.62
C HIS A 105 -54.99 -27.05 -38.97
N GLY A 106 -55.03 -28.12 -38.18
CA GLY A 106 -56.01 -29.22 -38.34
C GLY A 106 -57.34 -29.01 -37.61
N SER A 107 -57.41 -28.05 -36.69
CA SER A 107 -58.54 -27.88 -35.76
C SER A 107 -59.24 -26.52 -35.88
N CYS A 108 -58.55 -25.50 -36.40
CA CYS A 108 -59.04 -24.12 -36.48
C CYS A 108 -59.36 -23.72 -37.92
N ARG A 109 -60.30 -22.78 -38.10
CA ARG A 109 -60.66 -22.23 -39.43
C ARG A 109 -59.50 -21.53 -40.14
N SER A 110 -58.56 -20.96 -39.37
CA SER A 110 -57.34 -20.33 -39.86
C SER A 110 -56.23 -20.50 -38.81
N ALA A 111 -55.00 -20.69 -39.25
CA ALA A 111 -53.82 -20.76 -38.38
C ALA A 111 -52.82 -19.65 -38.70
N VAL A 112 -52.07 -19.21 -37.69
CA VAL A 112 -50.99 -18.22 -37.83
C VAL A 112 -49.76 -18.92 -38.38
N LEU A 113 -49.17 -18.36 -39.45
CA LEU A 113 -47.87 -18.79 -39.96
C LEU A 113 -46.78 -18.20 -39.06
N TYR A 114 -46.20 -19.06 -38.24
CA TYR A 114 -45.07 -18.76 -37.37
C TYR A 114 -43.94 -19.75 -37.68
N SER A 115 -42.70 -19.33 -37.45
CA SER A 115 -41.50 -20.18 -37.55
C SER A 115 -40.43 -19.61 -36.64
N VAL A 116 -39.76 -20.49 -35.89
CA VAL A 116 -38.68 -20.13 -34.97
C VAL A 116 -37.41 -19.76 -35.75
N ASP A 117 -36.78 -18.63 -35.40
CA ASP A 117 -35.46 -18.28 -35.91
C ASP A 117 -34.35 -18.92 -35.07
N HIS A 118 -34.02 -20.17 -35.40
CA HIS A 118 -32.94 -20.91 -34.75
C HIS A 118 -31.55 -20.22 -34.87
N SER A 119 -31.32 -19.46 -35.94
CA SER A 119 -30.02 -18.85 -36.21
C SER A 119 -29.70 -17.70 -35.25
N SER A 120 -30.73 -16.96 -34.84
CA SER A 120 -30.60 -15.90 -33.85
C SER A 120 -30.19 -16.44 -32.47
N TYR A 121 -30.78 -17.55 -32.02
CA TYR A 121 -30.39 -18.20 -30.76
C TYR A 121 -28.95 -18.72 -30.78
N GLN A 122 -28.54 -19.32 -31.89
CA GLN A 122 -27.17 -19.78 -32.06
C GLN A 122 -26.18 -18.61 -32.02
N THR A 123 -26.54 -17.48 -32.64
CA THR A 123 -25.74 -16.24 -32.60
C THR A 123 -25.57 -15.73 -31.17
N ILE A 124 -26.64 -15.68 -30.38
CA ILE A 124 -26.59 -15.30 -28.96
C ILE A 124 -25.64 -16.20 -28.17
N GLN A 125 -25.70 -17.52 -28.37
CA GLN A 125 -24.81 -18.47 -27.73
C GLN A 125 -23.34 -18.22 -28.11
N THR A 126 -23.06 -18.00 -29.40
CA THR A 126 -21.68 -17.73 -29.84
C THR A 126 -21.10 -16.44 -29.26
N HIS A 127 -21.90 -15.37 -29.17
CA HIS A 127 -21.50 -14.12 -28.56
C HIS A 127 -21.18 -14.30 -27.08
N ARG A 128 -22.00 -15.07 -26.36
CA ARG A 128 -21.76 -15.41 -24.95
C ARG A 128 -20.44 -16.16 -24.79
N ASP A 129 -20.21 -17.21 -25.56
CA ASP A 129 -18.99 -18.01 -25.49
C ASP A 129 -17.74 -17.16 -25.77
N GLN A 130 -17.86 -16.20 -26.69
CA GLN A 130 -16.79 -15.24 -26.96
C GLN A 130 -16.53 -14.34 -25.75
N VAL A 131 -17.57 -13.80 -25.13
CA VAL A 131 -17.45 -12.99 -23.91
C VAL A 131 -16.80 -13.81 -22.79
N ASP A 132 -17.27 -15.02 -22.51
CA ASP A 132 -16.71 -15.86 -21.45
C ASP A 132 -15.23 -16.20 -21.69
N LYS A 133 -14.84 -16.49 -22.94
CA LYS A 133 -13.43 -16.66 -23.32
C LYS A 133 -12.59 -15.42 -23.00
N THR A 134 -13.08 -14.22 -23.32
CA THR A 134 -12.34 -12.97 -23.03
C THR A 134 -12.22 -12.72 -21.52
N MET A 135 -13.26 -13.03 -20.74
CA MET A 135 -13.21 -12.89 -19.28
C MET A 135 -12.25 -13.88 -18.64
N ASN A 136 -12.21 -15.12 -19.12
CA ASN A 136 -11.31 -16.15 -18.62
C ASN A 136 -9.85 -15.89 -19.01
N GLN A 137 -9.57 -15.25 -20.15
CA GLN A 137 -8.22 -14.79 -20.50
C GLN A 137 -7.69 -13.74 -19.51
N ARG A 138 -8.53 -12.81 -19.05
CA ARG A 138 -8.16 -11.81 -18.02
C ARG A 138 -7.85 -12.44 -16.65
N ARG A 139 -8.25 -13.69 -16.40
CA ARG A 139 -7.89 -14.43 -15.18
C ARG A 139 -6.51 -15.11 -15.26
N LYS A 140 -5.91 -15.19 -16.46
CA LYS A 140 -4.56 -15.77 -16.68
C LYS A 140 -3.43 -14.75 -16.48
N SER A 141 -3.73 -13.46 -16.44
CA SER A 141 -2.76 -12.45 -15.99
C SER A 141 -2.37 -12.67 -14.53
N ALA A 142 -1.14 -12.27 -14.18
CA ALA A 142 -0.54 -12.48 -12.87
C ALA A 142 -1.55 -12.22 -11.75
N LYS A 143 -1.81 -13.25 -10.93
CA LYS A 143 -2.68 -13.10 -9.77
C LYS A 143 -2.05 -12.04 -8.86
N PRO A 144 -2.74 -10.93 -8.56
CA PRO A 144 -2.20 -9.95 -7.65
C PRO A 144 -1.97 -10.62 -6.28
N PRO A 145 -0.87 -10.27 -5.58
CA PRO A 145 -0.47 -10.90 -4.31
C PRO A 145 -1.63 -10.90 -3.31
N VAL A 146 -1.68 -11.91 -2.45
CA VAL A 146 -2.81 -12.15 -1.53
C VAL A 146 -2.97 -10.97 -0.57
N ASN A 147 -1.84 -10.49 -0.02
CA ASN A 147 -1.78 -9.30 0.81
C ASN A 147 -1.11 -8.16 0.06
N ILE A 148 -1.66 -6.97 0.20
CA ILE A 148 -1.00 -5.75 -0.27
C ILE A 148 -0.05 -5.34 0.84
N PRO A 149 1.27 -5.28 0.58
CA PRO A 149 2.24 -4.97 1.63
C PRO A 149 1.99 -3.57 2.19
N HIS A 150 2.10 -3.45 3.50
CA HIS A 150 2.00 -2.17 4.19
C HIS A 150 3.41 -1.66 4.46
N VAL A 151 3.62 -0.36 4.27
CA VAL A 151 4.88 0.28 4.60
C VAL A 151 4.71 0.94 5.97
N LYS A 152 5.67 0.74 6.88
CA LYS A 152 5.68 1.38 8.19
C LYS A 152 7.02 2.07 8.43
N LEU A 153 6.99 3.14 9.20
CA LEU A 153 8.18 3.77 9.73
C LEU A 153 8.46 3.18 11.11
N GLN A 154 9.62 2.55 11.28
CA GLN A 154 10.02 1.90 12.53
C GLN A 154 11.25 2.60 13.11
N HIS A 155 11.31 2.73 14.43
CA HIS A 155 12.51 3.23 15.11
C HIS A 155 13.66 2.23 14.97
N VAL A 156 14.86 2.74 14.72
CA VAL A 156 16.08 1.93 14.70
C VAL A 156 16.61 1.89 16.13
N ASP A 157 16.41 0.77 16.82
CA ASP A 157 17.05 0.53 18.13
C ASP A 157 18.56 0.39 17.93
N ILE A 158 19.29 1.50 18.08
CA ILE A 158 20.75 1.47 18.13
C ILE A 158 21.14 1.05 19.55
N ASP A 159 21.19 -0.25 19.81
CA ASP A 159 21.67 -0.83 21.08
C ASP A 159 23.18 -0.55 21.37
N ILE A 160 23.83 0.30 20.58
CA ILE A 160 25.21 0.73 20.79
C ILE A 160 25.19 2.04 21.57
N ALA A 161 25.22 1.90 22.91
CA ALA A 161 25.47 3.03 23.79
C ALA A 161 26.68 3.85 23.26
N PRO A 162 26.57 5.17 23.11
CA PRO A 162 27.66 5.99 22.58
C PRO A 162 28.91 5.77 23.44
N SER A 163 30.07 5.56 22.79
CA SER A 163 31.30 5.20 23.50
C SER A 163 31.56 6.19 24.64
N THR A 164 31.98 5.69 25.80
CA THR A 164 32.24 6.50 27.01
C THR A 164 33.25 7.64 26.79
N LYS A 165 34.05 7.58 25.70
CA LYS A 165 34.95 8.65 25.26
C LYS A 165 34.24 9.90 24.71
N TYR A 166 32.98 9.80 24.30
CA TYR A 166 32.20 10.96 23.83
C TYR A 166 31.78 11.86 25.00
N LYS A 167 31.60 11.29 26.21
CA LYS A 167 31.27 12.02 27.44
C LYS A 167 32.46 12.76 28.09
N SER A 168 33.69 12.52 27.64
CA SER A 168 34.88 13.17 28.20
C SER A 168 35.25 14.51 27.57
N ILE A 169 34.51 14.97 26.55
CA ILE A 169 34.66 16.34 26.08
C ILE A 169 34.04 17.23 27.17
N PRO A 170 34.80 18.16 27.78
CA PRO A 170 34.25 19.06 28.79
C PRO A 170 33.01 19.73 28.20
N MET A 171 31.87 19.63 28.88
CA MET A 171 30.71 20.48 28.60
C MET A 171 31.17 21.92 28.83
N VAL A 172 31.66 22.57 27.78
CA VAL A 172 31.77 24.02 27.76
C VAL A 172 30.33 24.49 27.91
N ARG A 173 30.02 25.09 29.07
CA ARG A 173 28.67 25.50 29.53
C ARG A 173 27.98 26.54 28.64
N LYS A 174 28.37 26.66 27.38
CA LYS A 174 27.67 27.38 26.32
C LYS A 174 26.92 26.33 25.46
N GLU A 175 25.81 25.81 26.00
CA GLU A 175 24.62 25.20 25.36
C GLU A 175 24.70 24.30 24.09
N LEU A 176 25.86 23.96 23.51
CA LEU A 176 25.90 23.55 22.09
C LEU A 176 26.76 22.31 21.79
N LEU A 177 27.02 21.39 22.72
CA LEU A 177 27.92 20.23 22.45
C LEU A 177 27.24 18.86 22.32
N THR A 178 25.98 18.72 22.71
CA THR A 178 25.20 17.48 22.48
C THR A 178 24.37 17.61 21.20
N GLN A 179 25.03 17.88 20.08
CA GLN A 179 24.36 18.31 18.84
C GLN A 179 23.61 17.21 18.07
N PHE A 180 23.28 16.04 18.64
CA PHE A 180 22.42 15.06 17.92
C PHE A 180 21.61 14.18 18.88
N GLU A 181 21.52 14.52 20.16
CA GLU A 181 20.75 13.73 21.13
C GLU A 181 19.23 13.85 20.90
N ASP A 182 18.77 14.87 20.17
CA ASP A 182 17.36 15.11 19.85
C ASP A 182 16.88 14.45 18.56
N ILE A 183 17.77 13.79 17.79
CA ILE A 183 17.41 13.20 16.49
C ILE A 183 17.31 11.67 16.61
N GLU A 184 16.07 11.17 16.63
CA GLU A 184 15.76 9.74 16.58
C GLU A 184 15.98 9.18 15.17
N GLN A 185 16.60 7.99 15.07
CA GLN A 185 16.78 7.29 13.80
C GLN A 185 15.57 6.41 13.49
N ASN A 186 15.00 6.58 12.31
CA ASN A 186 13.88 5.78 11.84
C ASN A 186 14.23 5.13 10.49
N GLN A 187 13.65 3.97 10.22
CA GLN A 187 13.80 3.24 8.98
C GLN A 187 12.42 2.85 8.43
N VAL A 188 12.28 2.98 7.12
CA VAL A 188 11.11 2.47 6.40
C VAL A 188 11.24 0.96 6.21
N VAL A 189 10.26 0.22 6.72
CA VAL A 189 10.21 -1.25 6.66
C VAL A 189 8.91 -1.69 5.98
N LEU A 190 9.00 -2.73 5.16
CA LEU A 190 7.85 -3.44 4.61
C LEU A 190 7.32 -4.38 5.69
N ASP A 191 6.09 -4.14 6.11
CA ASP A 191 5.37 -5.02 7.02
C ASP A 191 4.74 -6.16 6.22
N ASP A 192 5.38 -7.32 6.30
CA ASP A 192 4.81 -8.58 5.82
C ASP A 192 3.80 -9.06 6.86
N LEU A 193 2.56 -8.54 6.80
CA LEU A 193 1.48 -9.03 7.66
C LEU A 193 1.22 -10.52 7.37
N LEU A 194 1.79 -11.38 8.22
CA LEU A 194 1.47 -12.81 8.37
C LEU A 194 0.47 -13.08 9.51
N GLN A 195 -0.24 -12.07 10.01
CA GLN A 195 -1.34 -12.19 10.98
C GLN A 195 -2.34 -11.08 10.68
N GLU A 196 -3.63 -11.30 10.44
CA GLU A 196 -4.56 -12.22 11.11
C GLU A 196 -5.46 -12.97 10.12
N SER A 197 -5.34 -14.30 10.12
CA SER A 197 -6.44 -15.24 9.84
C SER A 197 -7.18 -15.64 11.12
N THR A 198 -7.04 -14.87 12.19
CA THR A 198 -7.75 -15.05 13.46
C THR A 198 -8.88 -14.04 13.51
N ASP A 199 -10.00 -14.38 12.87
CA ASP A 199 -11.36 -13.95 13.22
C ASP A 199 -12.39 -14.57 12.25
N ILE A 200 -12.27 -15.89 11.99
CA ILE A 200 -13.40 -16.76 11.58
C ILE A 200 -13.19 -18.14 12.23
N GLU A 201 -13.02 -18.17 13.55
CA GLU A 201 -13.35 -19.36 14.36
C GLU A 201 -14.66 -19.04 15.06
N GLY A 202 -15.78 -19.42 14.42
CA GLY A 202 -17.11 -19.13 14.97
C GLY A 202 -18.25 -19.23 13.97
N LEU A 203 -18.27 -20.24 13.11
CA LEU A 203 -19.50 -20.67 12.45
C LEU A 203 -19.57 -22.20 12.47
N ASP A 204 -20.18 -22.66 13.56
CA ASP A 204 -21.12 -23.77 13.67
C ASP A 204 -20.84 -25.05 12.85
N LEU A 205 -20.39 -26.08 13.58
CA LEU A 205 -20.29 -27.47 13.12
C LEU A 205 -21.43 -28.34 13.69
N SER A 206 -22.56 -27.73 14.07
CA SER A 206 -23.73 -28.44 14.60
C SER A 206 -24.99 -28.19 13.76
N GLU A 207 -24.97 -28.66 12.51
CA GLU A 207 -26.20 -28.95 11.74
C GLU A 207 -25.87 -29.91 10.60
N LEU A 208 -25.54 -31.16 10.96
CA LEU A 208 -25.52 -32.32 10.06
C LEU A 208 -25.79 -33.58 10.90
N GLU A 209 -27.05 -33.69 11.35
CA GLU A 209 -27.76 -34.96 11.58
C GLU A 209 -29.07 -34.92 10.78
#